data_AF-A0A852CLI6-F1
#
_entry.id   AF-A0A852CLI6-F1
#
_cell.length_a   1.000
_cell.length_b   1.000
_cell.length_c   1.000
_cell.angle_alpha   90.00
_cell.angle_beta   90.00
_cell.angle_gamma   90.00
#
_symmetry.space_group_name_H-M   'P 1'
#
loop_
_entity.id
_entity.type
_entity.pdbx_description
1 polymer ?
#
loop_
_entity_poly.entity_id
_entity_poly.type
_entity_poly.pdbx_seq_one_letter_code
_entity_poly.pdbx_strand_id
1 'polypeptide(L)'
;GKYEVWSWTAATKQFLCPVWQKVKEKLMLSMSFLIVVFCYCRRLYCFLAQLVKRWSNYLQRKLRRNLSVLTEVDLLGYSAREWKGETKQAKHMREAYEELFWSCHIKYLRQVRKDNYCVLRAVLFQIFSQGIPFPSWMKERDILKLPEKLLYSQGCNWIQQYSFGPERYTGPNAFGKLRKCMEALKANVSE
;
A
#
# COMPACT_ATOMS: atom_id res chain seq x y z
N GLY A 1 44.56 -45.11 -61.55
CA GLY A 1 43.44 -45.39 -60.63
C GLY A 1 43.70 -44.95 -59.19
N LYS A 2 44.63 -45.58 -58.45
CA LYS A 2 44.81 -45.30 -57.00
C LYS A 2 45.59 -44.01 -56.66
N TYR A 3 46.49 -43.54 -57.52
CA TYR A 3 47.31 -42.35 -57.26
C TYR A 3 46.56 -41.01 -57.40
N GLU A 4 45.60 -40.91 -58.33
CA GLU A 4 44.75 -39.71 -58.47
C GLU A 4 43.79 -39.57 -57.29
N VAL A 5 43.17 -40.66 -56.82
CA VAL A 5 42.23 -40.62 -55.68
C VAL A 5 42.91 -40.15 -54.39
N TRP A 6 44.20 -40.48 -54.22
CA TRP A 6 45.01 -40.00 -53.10
C TRP A 6 45.35 -38.49 -53.19
N SER A 7 45.53 -37.94 -54.40
CA SER A 7 45.77 -36.51 -54.57
C SER A 7 44.52 -35.67 -54.31
N TRP A 8 43.34 -36.14 -54.75
CA TRP A 8 42.06 -35.47 -54.49
C TRP A 8 41.66 -35.52 -53.02
N THR A 9 41.93 -36.62 -52.31
CA THR A 9 41.66 -36.74 -50.86
C THR A 9 42.66 -35.95 -50.00
N ALA A 10 43.90 -35.78 -50.45
CA ALA A 10 44.87 -34.91 -49.80
C ALA A 10 44.54 -33.43 -50.01
N ALA A 11 44.20 -33.03 -51.25
CA ALA A 11 43.83 -31.66 -51.58
C ALA A 11 42.55 -31.21 -50.89
N THR A 12 41.51 -32.05 -50.86
CA THR A 12 40.26 -31.75 -50.13
C THR A 12 40.51 -31.57 -48.63
N LYS A 13 41.32 -32.42 -47.99
CA LYS A 13 41.73 -32.23 -46.59
C LYS A 13 42.51 -30.94 -46.37
N GLN A 14 43.41 -30.58 -47.28
CA GLN A 14 44.27 -29.40 -47.18
C GLN A 14 43.50 -28.08 -47.29
N PHE A 15 42.39 -28.06 -48.03
CA PHE A 15 41.49 -26.88 -48.12
C PHE A 15 40.35 -26.89 -47.09
N LEU A 16 39.75 -28.05 -46.77
CA LEU A 16 38.63 -28.13 -45.82
C LEU A 16 39.04 -27.85 -44.37
N CYS A 17 40.21 -28.32 -43.93
CA CYS A 17 40.69 -28.05 -42.56
C CYS A 17 40.81 -26.55 -42.23
N PRO A 18 41.53 -25.72 -43.00
CA PRO A 18 41.67 -24.30 -42.69
C PRO A 18 40.35 -23.51 -42.85
N VAL A 19 39.47 -23.91 -43.79
CA VAL A 19 38.14 -23.32 -43.93
C VAL A 19 37.27 -23.64 -42.72
N TRP A 20 37.25 -24.91 -42.28
CA TRP A 20 36.54 -25.34 -41.07
C TRP A 20 37.05 -24.64 -39.82
N GLN A 21 38.36 -24.40 -39.72
CA GLN A 21 38.98 -23.69 -38.61
C GLN A 21 38.56 -22.22 -38.55
N LYS A 22 38.54 -21.52 -39.70
CA LYS A 22 38.01 -20.14 -39.81
C LYS A 22 36.52 -20.05 -39.47
N VAL A 23 35.72 -21.02 -39.91
CA VAL A 23 34.30 -21.10 -39.57
C VAL A 23 34.12 -21.30 -38.06
N LYS A 24 34.87 -22.23 -37.47
CA LYS A 24 34.87 -22.50 -36.03
C LYS A 24 35.26 -21.27 -35.20
N GLU A 25 36.28 -20.53 -35.62
CA GLU A 25 36.70 -19.29 -34.96
C GLU A 25 35.61 -18.21 -35.02
N LYS A 26 34.98 -17.99 -36.19
CA LYS A 26 33.85 -17.05 -36.31
C LYS A 26 32.66 -17.47 -35.45
N LEU A 27 32.37 -18.78 -35.38
CA LEU A 27 31.28 -19.32 -34.56
C LEU A 27 31.56 -19.12 -33.07
N MET A 28 32.78 -19.41 -32.62
CA MET A 28 33.24 -19.15 -31.25
C MET A 28 33.14 -17.67 -30.87
N LEU A 29 33.55 -16.75 -31.75
CA LEU A 29 33.42 -15.30 -31.55
C LEU A 29 31.94 -14.86 -31.51
N SER A 30 31.08 -15.46 -32.34
CA SER A 30 29.65 -15.16 -32.30
C SER A 30 29.00 -15.64 -31.01
N MET A 31 29.37 -16.84 -30.53
CA MET A 31 28.83 -17.41 -29.31
C MET A 31 29.33 -16.66 -28.07
N SER A 32 30.59 -16.24 -28.04
CA SER A 32 31.11 -15.40 -26.95
C SER A 32 30.45 -14.03 -26.92
N PHE A 33 30.21 -13.41 -28.09
CA PHE A 33 29.45 -12.18 -28.20
C PHE A 33 28.01 -12.34 -27.68
N LEU A 34 27.32 -13.42 -28.07
CA LEU A 34 25.97 -13.72 -27.59
C LEU A 34 25.92 -13.92 -26.07
N ILE A 35 26.92 -14.59 -25.48
CA ILE A 35 27.02 -14.75 -24.02
C ILE A 35 27.22 -13.40 -23.33
N VAL A 36 28.06 -12.53 -23.86
CA VAL A 36 28.28 -11.18 -23.29
C VAL A 36 27.01 -10.35 -23.36
N VAL A 37 26.31 -10.35 -24.50
CA VAL A 37 25.03 -9.67 -24.68
C VAL A 37 23.99 -10.22 -23.71
N PHE A 38 23.87 -11.54 -23.59
CA PHE A 38 22.96 -12.18 -22.64
C PHE A 38 23.26 -11.80 -21.18
N CYS A 39 24.53 -11.80 -20.78
CA CYS A 39 24.96 -11.37 -19.45
C CYS A 39 24.62 -9.90 -19.19
N TYR A 40 24.81 -9.03 -20.19
CA TYR A 40 24.45 -7.61 -20.10
C TYR A 40 22.93 -7.42 -19.97
N CYS A 41 22.12 -8.08 -20.81
CA CYS A 41 20.67 -8.07 -20.73
C CYS A 41 20.17 -8.57 -19.37
N ARG A 42 20.76 -9.66 -18.84
CA ARG A 42 20.42 -10.19 -17.51
C ARG A 42 20.76 -9.17 -16.41
N ARG A 43 21.91 -8.50 -16.49
CA ARG A 43 22.31 -7.48 -15.52
C ARG A 43 21.39 -6.26 -15.57
N LEU A 44 21.02 -5.81 -16.77
CA LEU A 44 20.06 -4.73 -16.98
C LEU A 44 18.68 -5.09 -16.45
N TYR A 45 18.19 -6.30 -16.72
CA TYR A 45 16.93 -6.80 -16.18
C TYR A 45 16.94 -6.81 -14.64
N CYS A 46 18.00 -7.32 -14.01
CA CYS A 46 18.13 -7.31 -12.55
C CYS A 46 18.12 -5.88 -11.99
N PHE A 47 18.80 -4.94 -12.65
CA PHE A 47 18.81 -3.54 -12.25
C PHE A 47 17.42 -2.90 -12.35
N LEU A 48 16.72 -3.12 -13.47
CA LEU A 48 15.35 -2.66 -13.66
C LEU A 48 14.40 -3.29 -12.63
N ALA A 49 14.51 -4.59 -12.37
CA ALA A 49 13.72 -5.27 -11.35
C ALA A 49 13.97 -4.70 -9.94
N GLN A 50 15.22 -4.38 -9.61
CA GLN A 50 15.57 -3.73 -8.34
C GLN A 50 15.00 -2.31 -8.24
N LEU A 51 15.05 -1.53 -9.33
CA LEU A 51 14.42 -0.22 -9.38
C LEU A 51 12.90 -0.33 -9.18
N VAL A 52 12.21 -1.20 -9.93
CA VAL A 52 10.77 -1.43 -9.79
C VAL A 52 10.42 -1.85 -8.36
N LYS A 53 11.20 -2.77 -7.76
CA LYS A 53 11.01 -3.17 -6.35
C LYS A 53 11.17 -2.00 -5.40
N ARG A 54 12.17 -1.15 -5.60
CA ARG A 54 12.42 0.04 -4.75
C ARG A 54 11.28 1.06 -4.88
N TRP A 55 10.82 1.31 -6.10
CA TRP A 55 9.69 2.21 -6.40
C TRP A 55 8.38 1.69 -5.83
N SER A 56 8.09 0.39 -6.02
CA SER A 56 6.93 -0.27 -5.42
C SER A 56 6.95 -0.14 -3.89
N ASN A 57 8.08 -0.46 -3.25
CA ASN A 57 8.23 -0.32 -1.80
C ASN A 57 8.10 1.13 -1.34
N TYR A 58 8.56 2.11 -2.12
CA TYR A 58 8.39 3.53 -1.82
C TYR A 58 6.92 3.95 -1.92
N LEU A 59 6.25 3.57 -2.99
CA LEU A 59 4.83 3.88 -3.22
C LEU A 59 3.96 3.21 -2.15
N GLN A 60 4.18 1.94 -1.85
CA GLN A 60 3.49 1.24 -0.77
C GLN A 60 3.70 1.94 0.58
N ARG A 61 4.92 2.36 0.90
CA ARG A 61 5.19 3.13 2.13
C ARG A 61 4.49 4.48 2.13
N LYS A 62 4.50 5.20 1.01
CA LYS A 62 3.81 6.50 0.87
C LYS A 62 2.30 6.34 1.02
N LEU A 63 1.72 5.34 0.37
CA LEU A 63 0.30 5.01 0.47
C LEU A 63 -0.08 4.62 1.89
N ARG A 64 0.69 3.73 2.52
CA ARG A 64 0.47 3.30 3.92
C ARG A 64 0.58 4.46 4.91
N ARG A 65 1.47 5.42 4.66
CA ARG A 65 1.59 6.67 5.42
C ARG A 65 0.43 7.63 5.21
N ASN A 66 -0.30 7.52 4.09
CA ASN A 66 -1.48 8.33 3.83
C ASN A 66 -2.76 7.70 4.40
N LEU A 67 -2.76 6.37 4.57
CA LEU A 67 -3.89 5.68 5.17
C LEU A 67 -4.05 6.06 6.65
N SER A 68 -5.27 6.37 7.03
CA SER A 68 -5.63 6.79 8.39
C SER A 68 -6.09 5.60 9.24
N VAL A 69 -6.67 4.59 8.59
CA VAL A 69 -6.99 3.26 9.12
C VAL A 69 -6.24 2.24 8.26
N LEU A 70 -5.31 1.49 8.86
CA LEU A 70 -4.44 0.56 8.13
C LEU A 70 -5.23 -0.63 7.56
N THR A 71 -4.61 -1.33 6.61
CA THR A 71 -5.14 -2.58 6.07
C THR A 71 -5.28 -3.64 7.15
N GLU A 72 -6.19 -4.58 6.93
CA GLU A 72 -6.40 -5.71 7.83
C GLU A 72 -5.15 -6.54 8.01
N VAL A 73 -4.93 -6.97 9.25
CA VAL A 73 -3.87 -7.87 9.64
C VAL A 73 -4.43 -8.92 10.57
N ASP A 74 -3.86 -10.13 10.51
CA ASP A 74 -4.17 -11.21 11.44
C ASP A 74 -3.96 -10.77 12.89
N LEU A 75 -4.93 -11.09 13.76
CA LEU A 75 -4.97 -10.64 15.15
C LEU A 75 -3.78 -11.18 15.95
N LEU A 76 -3.51 -12.48 15.83
CA LEU A 76 -2.44 -13.15 16.57
C LEU A 76 -1.06 -12.74 16.04
N GLY A 77 -0.91 -12.64 14.72
CA GLY A 77 0.29 -12.13 14.06
C GLY A 77 0.57 -10.66 14.39
N TYR A 78 -0.47 -9.84 14.61
CA TYR A 78 -0.31 -8.50 15.16
C TYR A 78 0.16 -8.54 16.62
N SER A 79 -0.52 -9.31 17.47
CA SER A 79 -0.19 -9.45 18.89
C SER A 79 1.27 -9.87 19.12
N ALA A 80 1.73 -10.92 18.43
CA ALA A 80 3.10 -11.42 18.51
C ALA A 80 4.16 -10.41 18.05
N ARG A 81 3.81 -9.54 17.08
CA ARG A 81 4.72 -8.51 16.56
C ARG A 81 4.77 -7.26 17.44
N GLU A 82 3.64 -6.83 18.00
CA GLU A 82 3.53 -5.60 18.80
C GLU A 82 4.00 -5.85 20.25
N TRP A 83 3.57 -6.95 20.86
CA TRP A 83 3.83 -7.29 22.26
C TRP A 83 4.97 -8.30 22.39
N LYS A 84 6.19 -7.83 22.10
CA LYS A 84 7.41 -8.64 22.17
C LYS A 84 7.98 -8.72 23.59
N GLY A 85 8.66 -9.82 23.88
CA GLY A 85 9.42 -10.03 25.11
C GLY A 85 8.59 -10.56 26.27
N GLU A 86 9.25 -10.67 27.43
CA GLU A 86 8.75 -11.41 28.59
C GLU A 86 8.24 -10.50 29.73
N THR A 87 7.99 -9.21 29.45
CA THR A 87 7.40 -8.31 30.44
C THR A 87 6.00 -8.79 30.82
N LYS A 88 5.60 -8.57 32.09
CA LYS A 88 4.25 -8.93 32.56
C LYS A 88 3.16 -8.31 31.68
N GLN A 89 3.34 -7.06 31.27
CA GLN A 89 2.42 -6.37 30.37
C GLN A 89 2.34 -7.05 28.98
N ALA A 90 3.47 -7.40 28.37
CA ALA A 90 3.46 -8.07 27.06
C ALA A 90 2.81 -9.45 27.13
N LYS A 91 3.00 -10.20 28.24
CA LYS A 91 2.30 -11.48 28.46
C LYS A 91 0.79 -11.29 28.57
N HIS A 92 0.34 -10.41 29.46
CA HIS A 92 -1.09 -10.14 29.63
C HIS A 92 -1.77 -9.60 28.38
N MET A 93 -1.09 -8.74 27.61
CA MET A 93 -1.65 -8.27 26.35
C MET A 93 -1.77 -9.40 25.32
N ARG A 94 -0.78 -10.31 25.22
CA ARG A 94 -0.86 -11.47 24.33
C ARG A 94 -2.04 -12.37 24.70
N GLU A 95 -2.20 -12.68 25.99
CA GLU A 95 -3.33 -13.45 26.53
C GLU A 95 -4.67 -12.79 26.19
N ALA A 96 -4.80 -11.47 26.36
CA ALA A 96 -6.02 -10.74 26.03
C ALA A 96 -6.35 -10.79 24.51
N TYR A 97 -5.34 -10.73 23.64
CA TYR A 97 -5.54 -10.89 22.20
C TYR A 97 -5.92 -12.32 21.82
N GLU A 98 -5.36 -13.33 22.50
CA GLU A 98 -5.76 -14.73 22.33
C GLU A 98 -7.21 -14.95 22.79
N GLU A 99 -7.62 -14.35 23.89
CA GLU A 99 -9.02 -14.39 24.35
C GLU A 99 -9.98 -13.76 23.33
N LEU A 100 -9.64 -12.58 22.77
CA LEU A 100 -10.44 -11.97 21.70
C LEU A 100 -10.55 -12.88 20.46
N PHE A 101 -9.50 -13.64 20.15
CA PHE A 101 -9.50 -14.57 19.04
C PHE A 101 -10.40 -15.79 19.31
N TRP A 102 -10.25 -16.42 20.48
CA TRP A 102 -10.94 -17.67 20.82
C TRP A 102 -12.38 -17.44 21.30
N SER A 103 -12.60 -16.46 22.19
CA SER A 103 -13.89 -16.20 22.84
C SER A 103 -14.78 -15.28 22.02
N CYS A 104 -14.22 -14.26 21.38
CA CYS A 104 -15.00 -13.29 20.58
C CYS A 104 -14.93 -13.57 19.06
N HIS A 105 -14.18 -14.59 18.63
CA HIS A 105 -14.00 -14.97 17.23
C HIS A 105 -13.48 -13.84 16.32
N ILE A 106 -12.72 -12.90 16.88
CA ILE A 106 -12.13 -11.80 16.11
C ILE A 106 -10.84 -12.29 15.45
N LYS A 107 -10.82 -12.37 14.12
CA LYS A 107 -9.66 -12.89 13.37
C LYS A 107 -8.70 -11.82 12.89
N TYR A 108 -9.22 -10.62 12.61
CA TYR A 108 -8.46 -9.55 11.98
C TYR A 108 -8.68 -8.24 12.72
N LEU A 109 -7.67 -7.38 12.69
CA LEU A 109 -7.79 -6.00 13.13
C LEU A 109 -7.25 -5.03 12.08
N ARG A 110 -7.71 -3.78 12.17
CA ARG A 110 -7.15 -2.64 11.44
C ARG A 110 -6.58 -1.65 12.44
N GLN A 111 -5.29 -1.35 12.34
CA GLN A 111 -4.67 -0.38 13.23
C GLN A 111 -5.05 1.05 12.80
N VAL A 112 -5.55 1.84 13.74
CA VAL A 112 -5.95 3.23 13.51
C VAL A 112 -4.79 4.17 13.84
N ARG A 113 -4.60 5.21 13.01
CA ARG A 113 -3.57 6.23 13.24
C ARG A 113 -3.73 6.86 14.63
N LYS A 114 -2.63 6.90 15.38
CA LYS A 114 -2.54 7.48 16.73
C LYS A 114 -2.33 9.00 16.64
N ASP A 115 -3.42 9.74 16.45
CA ASP A 115 -3.48 11.19 16.61
C ASP A 115 -4.71 11.57 17.46
N ASN A 116 -4.93 12.87 17.66
CA ASN A 116 -6.05 13.38 18.48
C ASN A 116 -7.44 13.02 17.93
N TYR A 117 -7.52 12.43 16.74
CA TYR A 117 -8.77 11.98 16.10
C TYR A 117 -8.88 10.44 16.04
N CYS A 118 -8.00 9.69 16.72
CA CYS A 118 -7.96 8.22 16.60
C CYS A 118 -9.31 7.55 16.96
N VAL A 119 -9.97 8.01 18.02
CA VAL A 119 -11.25 7.46 18.47
C VAL A 119 -12.36 7.81 17.46
N LEU A 120 -12.49 9.08 17.09
CA LEU A 120 -13.47 9.54 16.09
C LEU A 120 -13.29 8.80 14.76
N ARG A 121 -12.04 8.60 14.34
CA ARG A 121 -11.70 7.87 13.13
C ARG A 121 -12.09 6.39 13.23
N ALA A 122 -11.80 5.74 14.35
CA ALA A 122 -12.15 4.34 14.55
C ALA A 122 -13.68 4.15 14.48
N VAL A 123 -14.44 5.00 15.18
CA VAL A 123 -15.89 4.94 15.23
C VAL A 123 -16.52 5.24 13.87
N LEU A 124 -16.13 6.34 13.22
CA LEU A 124 -16.67 6.71 11.90
C LEU A 124 -16.32 5.67 10.83
N PHE A 125 -15.11 5.12 10.86
CA PHE A 125 -14.72 4.05 9.93
C PHE A 125 -15.64 2.85 10.08
N GLN A 126 -15.94 2.43 11.31
CA GLN A 126 -16.86 1.31 11.56
C GLN A 126 -18.27 1.62 11.05
N ILE A 127 -18.81 2.79 11.39
CA ILE A 127 -20.14 3.26 10.92
C ILE A 127 -20.25 3.19 9.41
N PHE A 128 -19.30 3.80 8.69
CA PHE A 128 -19.32 3.83 7.22
C PHE A 128 -19.09 2.45 6.62
N SER A 129 -18.14 1.66 7.14
CA SER A 129 -17.84 0.33 6.61
C SER A 129 -18.97 -0.67 6.77
N GLN A 130 -19.82 -0.48 7.79
CA GLN A 130 -20.96 -1.35 8.09
C GLN A 130 -22.29 -0.79 7.56
N GLY A 131 -22.29 0.41 6.96
CA GLY A 131 -23.50 1.05 6.47
C GLY A 131 -24.52 1.36 7.57
N ILE A 132 -24.05 1.70 8.78
CA ILE A 132 -24.95 1.99 9.90
C ILE A 132 -25.66 3.32 9.61
N PRO A 133 -27.02 3.35 9.56
CA PRO A 133 -27.76 4.54 9.21
C PRO A 133 -27.73 5.58 10.35
N PHE A 134 -28.18 6.79 10.03
CA PHE A 134 -28.37 7.82 11.06
C PHE A 134 -29.34 7.36 12.16
N PRO A 135 -29.07 7.73 13.42
CA PRO A 135 -29.98 7.41 14.51
C PRO A 135 -31.30 8.17 14.37
N SER A 136 -32.36 7.64 14.97
CA SER A 136 -33.75 8.15 14.81
C SER A 136 -33.95 9.62 15.19
N TRP A 137 -33.15 10.13 16.13
CA TRP A 137 -33.17 11.54 16.55
C TRP A 137 -32.46 12.49 15.57
N MET A 138 -31.69 11.93 14.64
CA MET A 138 -30.88 12.63 13.65
C MET A 138 -31.45 12.37 12.25
N LYS A 139 -32.70 12.74 12.01
CA LYS A 139 -33.29 12.63 10.67
C LYS A 139 -32.47 13.46 9.68
N GLU A 140 -32.36 13.01 8.44
CA GLU A 140 -31.55 13.64 7.37
C GLU A 140 -31.79 15.14 7.13
N ARG A 141 -32.98 15.65 7.49
CA ARG A 141 -33.35 17.07 7.37
C ARG A 141 -32.90 17.91 8.58
N ASP A 142 -32.63 17.27 9.71
CA ASP A 142 -32.24 17.93 10.96
C ASP A 142 -30.73 18.19 11.05
N ILE A 143 -29.89 17.32 10.47
CA ILE A 143 -28.42 17.49 10.45
C ILE A 143 -28.01 18.81 9.81
N LEU A 144 -28.54 19.09 8.62
CA LEU A 144 -28.13 20.27 7.85
C LEU A 144 -28.62 21.58 8.48
N LYS A 145 -29.69 21.52 9.27
CA LYS A 145 -30.25 22.65 10.01
C LYS A 145 -29.60 22.82 11.38
N LEU A 146 -28.78 21.88 11.85
CA LEU A 146 -28.17 21.95 13.17
C LEU A 146 -27.27 23.18 13.34
N PRO A 147 -26.38 23.53 12.39
CA PRO A 147 -25.59 24.77 12.51
C PRO A 147 -26.46 26.02 12.60
N GLU A 148 -27.61 26.03 11.91
CA GLU A 148 -28.54 27.17 11.87
C GLU A 148 -29.29 27.30 13.19
N LYS A 149 -29.78 26.17 13.73
CA LYS A 149 -30.41 26.11 15.06
C LYS A 149 -29.47 26.58 16.16
N LEU A 150 -28.20 26.17 16.12
CA LEU A 150 -27.18 26.59 17.10
C LEU A 150 -26.93 28.10 17.02
N LEU A 151 -26.72 28.64 15.83
CA LEU A 151 -26.36 30.05 15.68
C LEU A 151 -27.54 30.99 15.94
N TYR A 152 -28.70 30.72 15.32
CA TYR A 152 -29.82 31.66 15.30
C TYR A 152 -30.88 31.37 16.37
N SER A 153 -31.18 30.10 16.65
CA SER A 153 -32.22 29.75 17.63
C SER A 153 -31.70 29.74 19.07
N GLN A 154 -30.42 29.43 19.27
CA GLN A 154 -29.80 29.37 20.60
C GLN A 154 -28.87 30.56 20.90
N GLY A 155 -28.72 31.51 19.95
CA GLY A 155 -27.88 32.70 20.14
C GLY A 155 -26.41 32.40 20.44
N CYS A 156 -25.91 31.24 20.02
CA CYS A 156 -24.57 30.75 20.34
C CYS A 156 -23.49 31.43 19.47
N ASN A 157 -23.31 32.74 19.62
CA ASN A 157 -22.29 33.51 18.88
C ASN A 157 -20.86 32.99 19.13
N TRP A 158 -20.63 32.31 20.26
CA TRP A 158 -19.35 31.65 20.56
C TRP A 158 -18.96 30.59 19.51
N ILE A 159 -19.91 30.02 18.76
CA ILE A 159 -19.61 29.03 17.72
C ILE A 159 -18.75 29.62 16.59
N GLN A 160 -18.74 30.95 16.43
CA GLN A 160 -17.86 31.64 15.48
C GLN A 160 -16.38 31.53 15.87
N GLN A 161 -16.08 31.21 17.13
CA GLN A 161 -14.72 30.99 17.63
C GLN A 161 -14.22 29.55 17.40
N TYR A 162 -15.04 28.69 16.78
CA TYR A 162 -14.66 27.30 16.53
C TYR A 162 -13.45 27.22 15.59
N SER A 163 -12.39 26.56 16.06
CA SER A 163 -11.06 26.61 15.42
C SER A 163 -10.77 25.47 14.45
N PHE A 164 -11.68 24.50 14.29
CA PHE A 164 -11.52 23.36 13.38
C PHE A 164 -10.22 22.55 13.60
N GLY A 165 -9.79 22.47 14.87
CA GLY A 165 -8.67 21.63 15.29
C GLY A 165 -7.33 22.04 14.66
N PRO A 166 -6.63 21.16 13.92
CA PRO A 166 -5.33 21.47 13.31
C PRO A 166 -5.36 22.65 12.35
N GLU A 167 -6.51 22.96 11.77
CA GLU A 167 -6.65 24.08 10.84
C GLU A 167 -6.48 25.44 11.52
N ARG A 168 -6.78 25.54 12.83
CA ARG A 168 -6.72 26.79 13.60
C ARG A 168 -7.44 27.94 12.88
N TYR A 169 -8.63 27.64 12.36
CA TYR A 169 -9.43 28.57 11.59
C TYR A 169 -9.82 29.79 12.44
N THR A 170 -9.59 30.99 11.90
CA THR A 170 -9.94 32.28 12.52
C THR A 170 -10.81 33.15 11.60
N GLY A 171 -11.32 32.56 10.50
CA GLY A 171 -12.11 33.28 9.53
C GLY A 171 -13.54 33.60 10.01
N PRO A 172 -14.21 34.57 9.37
CA PRO A 172 -15.50 35.07 9.83
C PRO A 172 -16.68 34.11 9.56
N ASN A 173 -16.50 33.07 8.74
CA ASN A 173 -17.58 32.19 8.28
C ASN A 173 -17.44 30.75 8.81
N ALA A 174 -17.26 30.61 10.13
CA ALA A 174 -17.25 29.31 10.80
C ALA A 174 -18.56 28.54 10.56
N PHE A 175 -19.69 29.25 10.50
CA PHE A 175 -21.00 28.66 10.20
C PHE A 175 -21.04 27.93 8.86
N GLY A 176 -20.67 28.60 7.77
CA GLY A 176 -20.70 28.01 6.43
C GLY A 176 -19.78 26.80 6.33
N LYS A 177 -18.68 26.81 7.08
CA LYS A 177 -17.76 25.68 7.16
C LYS A 177 -18.33 24.49 7.95
N LEU A 178 -18.95 24.74 9.11
CA LEU A 178 -19.67 23.71 9.85
C LEU A 178 -20.76 23.06 9.00
N ARG A 179 -21.52 23.87 8.25
CA ARG A 179 -22.53 23.38 7.31
C ARG A 179 -21.93 22.45 6.27
N LYS A 180 -20.84 22.84 5.62
CA LYS A 180 -20.12 21.98 4.66
C LYS A 180 -19.63 20.68 5.28
N CYS A 181 -19.15 20.69 6.53
CA CYS A 181 -18.77 19.47 7.24
C CYS A 181 -19.97 18.54 7.46
N MET A 182 -21.13 19.09 7.84
CA MET A 182 -22.36 18.32 8.02
C MET A 182 -22.91 17.76 6.71
N GLU A 183 -22.80 18.51 5.62
CA GLU A 183 -23.14 18.05 4.26
C GLU A 183 -22.26 16.89 3.83
N ALA A 184 -20.94 16.99 4.05
CA ALA A 184 -20.00 15.90 3.77
C ALA A 184 -20.31 14.66 4.62
N LEU A 185 -20.56 14.83 5.92
CA LEU A 185 -20.95 13.71 6.80
C LEU A 185 -22.22 13.02 6.29
N LYS A 186 -23.24 13.80 5.90
CA LYS A 186 -24.48 13.25 5.34
C LYS A 186 -24.23 12.45 4.07
N ALA A 187 -23.47 13.00 3.13
CA ALA A 187 -23.18 12.32 1.86
C ALA A 187 -22.52 10.95 2.08
N ASN A 188 -21.57 10.85 3.02
CA ASN A 188 -20.84 9.60 3.28
C ASN A 188 -21.64 8.55 4.09
N VAL A 189 -22.72 8.93 4.78
CA VAL A 189 -23.59 8.00 5.51
C VAL A 189 -24.74 7.50 4.64
N SER A 190 -25.19 8.31 3.68
CA SER A 190 -26.29 7.99 2.77
C SER A 190 -25.87 7.23 1.51
N GLU A 191 -24.57 7.06 1.25
CA GLU A 191 -23.99 6.17 0.23
C GLU A 191 -23.91 4.72 0.72
#